data_AF-A0A2W4R9H2-F1
#
_entry.id   AF-A0A2W4R9H2-F1
#
_cell.length_a   1.000
_cell.length_b   1.000
_cell.length_c   1.000
_cell.angle_alpha   90.00
_cell.angle_beta   90.00
_cell.angle_gamma   90.00
#
_symmetry.space_group_name_H-M   'P 1'
#
loop_
_entity.id
_entity.type
_entity.pdbx_description
1 polymer ?
#
loop_
_entity_poly.entity_id
_entity_poly.type
_entity_poly.pdbx_seq_one_letter_code
_entity_poly.pdbx_strand_id
1 'polypeptide(L)' 'MSELQRIEFLIQRDGEAAARAWVERTLQIYRDAVALGGHASVPPYRPLFDEAIREFESWLAEHPALSSDA' A
#
# COMPACT_ATOMS: atom_id res chain seq x y z
N MET A 1 -8.03 3.49 -10.98
CA MET A 1 -8.17 3.96 -9.58
C MET A 1 -6.81 3.74 -8.96
N SER A 2 -6.17 4.81 -8.48
CA SER A 2 -4.90 4.69 -7.75
C SER A 2 -5.15 4.04 -6.39
N GLU A 3 -4.10 3.48 -5.79
CA GLU A 3 -4.16 3.00 -4.43
C GLU A 3 -4.37 4.16 -3.44
N LEU A 4 -3.90 5.38 -3.73
CA LEU A 4 -4.22 6.57 -2.94
C LEU A 4 -5.74 6.84 -2.85
N GLN A 5 -6.46 6.76 -3.97
CA GLN A 5 -7.92 6.89 -3.98
C GLN A 5 -8.60 5.77 -3.17
N ARG A 6 -8.04 4.56 -3.21
CA ARG A 6 -8.56 3.44 -2.40
C ARG A 6 -8.30 3.68 -0.92
N ILE A 7 -7.12 4.18 -0.56
CA ILE A 7 -6.78 4.53 0.82
C ILE A 7 -7.77 5.57 1.36
N GLU A 8 -8.02 6.66 0.63
CA GLU A 8 -9.00 7.68 1.01
C GLU A 8 -10.39 7.08 1.26
N PHE A 9 -10.85 6.20 0.37
CA PHE A 9 -12.11 5.49 0.53
C PHE A 9 -12.12 4.61 1.80
N LEU A 10 -11.05 3.88 2.07
CA LEU A 10 -10.94 3.02 3.26
C LEU A 10 -10.88 3.83 4.55
N ILE A 11 -10.21 4.99 4.54
CA ILE A 11 -10.20 5.93 5.68
C ILE A 11 -11.63 6.40 5.97
N GLN A 12 -12.38 6.79 4.95
CA GLN A 12 -13.77 7.22 5.13
C GLN A 12 -14.69 6.10 5.64
N ARG A 13 -14.44 4.85 5.22
CA ARG A 13 -15.26 3.70 5.57
C ARG A 13 -14.96 3.15 6.97
N ASP A 14 -13.68 2.96 7.29
CA ASP A 14 -13.23 2.16 8.43
C ASP A 14 -12.34 2.94 9.41
N GLY A 15 -11.94 4.17 9.07
CA GLY A 15 -11.00 4.98 9.84
C GLY A 15 -9.53 4.75 9.48
N GLU A 16 -8.69 5.72 9.86
CA GLU A 16 -7.27 5.78 9.48
C GLU A 16 -6.45 4.59 10.00
N ALA A 17 -6.69 4.15 11.23
CA ALA A 17 -5.97 3.01 11.81
C ALA A 17 -6.22 1.71 11.04
N ALA A 18 -7.47 1.45 10.64
CA ALA A 18 -7.84 0.28 9.85
C ALA A 18 -7.28 0.36 8.43
N ALA A 19 -7.35 1.54 7.80
CA ALA A 19 -6.77 1.79 6.49
C ALA A 19 -5.24 1.59 6.51
N ARG A 20 -4.55 2.08 7.54
CA ARG A 20 -3.11 1.87 7.73
C ARG A 20 -2.76 0.39 7.78
N ALA A 21 -3.44 -0.38 8.63
CA ALA A 21 -3.18 -1.81 8.76
C ALA A 21 -3.39 -2.55 7.42
N TRP A 22 -4.38 -2.12 6.64
CA TRP A 22 -4.60 -2.63 5.29
C TRP A 22 -3.46 -2.25 4.32
N VAL A 23 -2.97 -1.00 4.35
CA VAL A 23 -1.84 -0.54 3.52
C VAL A 23 -0.58 -1.34 3.84
N GLU A 24 -0.20 -1.45 5.12
CA GLU A 24 1.01 -2.16 5.54
C GLU A 24 0.98 -3.64 5.11
N ARG A 25 -0.17 -4.31 5.30
CA ARG A 25 -0.35 -5.70 4.86
C ARG A 25 -0.29 -5.83 3.34
N THR A 26 -0.96 -4.96 2.61
CA THR A 26 -1.05 -5.03 1.14
C THR A 26 0.29 -4.71 0.48
N LEU A 27 1.02 -3.74 1.02
CA LEU A 27 2.39 -3.41 0.59
C LEU A 27 3.31 -4.63 0.71
N GLN A 28 3.26 -5.36 1.82
CA GLN A 28 4.05 -6.59 1.98
C GLN A 28 3.67 -7.65 0.93
N ILE A 29 2.36 -7.89 0.73
CA ILE A 29 1.88 -8.84 -0.29
C ILE A 29 2.37 -8.46 -1.70
N TYR A 30 2.36 -7.17 -2.03
CA TYR A 30 2.79 -6.69 -3.36
C TYR A 30 4.30 -6.83 -3.54
N ARG A 31 5.10 -6.50 -2.52
CA ARG A 31 6.55 -6.73 -2.53
C ARG A 31 6.87 -8.21 -2.70
N ASP A 32 6.20 -9.08 -1.95
CA ASP A 32 6.39 -10.52 -2.05
C ASP A 32 5.99 -11.06 -3.43
N ALA A 33 4.87 -10.58 -4.00
CA ALA A 33 4.45 -10.97 -5.35
C ALA A 33 5.47 -10.57 -6.42
N VAL A 34 6.08 -9.39 -6.30
CA VAL A 34 7.13 -8.95 -7.21
C VAL A 34 8.42 -9.76 -7.02
N ALA A 35 8.81 -10.05 -5.77
CA ALA A 35 10.04 -10.74 -5.43
C ALA A 35 10.02 -12.25 -5.74
N LEU A 36 8.90 -12.92 -5.47
CA LEU A 36 8.70 -14.36 -5.71
C LEU A 36 8.37 -14.67 -7.18
N GLY A 37 8.04 -13.65 -7.98
CA GLY A 37 7.75 -13.77 -9.39
C GLY A 37 6.32 -14.20 -9.71
N GLY A 38 6.08 -14.59 -10.97
CA GLY A 38 4.76 -14.96 -11.48
C GLY A 38 4.07 -13.82 -12.20
N HIS A 39 2.74 -13.73 -12.11
CA HIS A 39 1.98 -12.70 -12.83
C HIS A 39 2.42 -11.28 -12.48
N ALA A 40 2.82 -11.01 -11.23
CA ALA A 40 3.26 -9.68 -10.81
C ALA A 40 4.62 -9.25 -11.40
N SER A 41 5.44 -10.20 -11.85
CA SER A 41 6.78 -9.90 -12.39
C SER A 41 6.82 -9.81 -13.92
N VAL A 42 5.72 -10.09 -14.64
CA VAL A 42 5.71 -10.02 -16.11
C VAL A 42 5.45 -8.59 -16.62
N PRO A 43 5.90 -8.23 -17.83
CA PRO A 43 5.89 -6.85 -18.34
C PRO A 43 4.56 -6.08 -18.27
N PRO A 44 3.38 -6.67 -18.52
CA PRO A 44 2.13 -5.90 -18.46
C PRO A 44 1.70 -5.56 -17.04
N TYR A 45 2.12 -6.33 -16.04
CA TYR A 45 1.66 -6.17 -14.65
C TYR A 45 2.71 -5.51 -13.76
N ARG A 46 4.01 -5.75 -14.01
CA ARG A 46 5.09 -5.24 -13.18
C ARG A 46 5.02 -3.72 -12.94
N PRO A 47 4.80 -2.86 -13.96
CA PRO A 47 4.68 -1.42 -13.75
C PRO A 47 3.53 -1.02 -12.80
N LEU A 48 2.41 -1.77 -12.82
CA LEU A 48 1.25 -1.51 -11.98
C LEU A 48 1.55 -1.84 -10.51
N PHE A 49 2.25 -2.95 -10.25
CA PHE A 49 2.72 -3.28 -8.90
C PHE A 49 3.74 -2.25 -8.39
N ASP A 50 4.69 -1.84 -9.23
CA ASP A 50 5.70 -0.85 -8.85
C ASP A 50 5.04 0.52 -8.54
N GLU A 51 4.01 0.91 -9.28
CA GLU A 51 3.23 2.13 -9.01
C GLU A 51 2.48 2.05 -7.68
N ALA A 52 1.71 0.98 -7.46
CA ALA A 52 0.99 0.76 -6.21
C ALA A 52 1.92 0.74 -4.98
N ILE A 53 3.09 0.09 -5.09
CA ILE A 53 4.09 0.06 -4.03
C ILE A 53 4.57 1.48 -3.69
N ARG A 54 4.89 2.30 -4.70
CA ARG A 54 5.30 3.69 -4.48
C ARG A 54 4.21 4.52 -3.81
N GLU A 55 2.95 4.34 -4.20
CA GLU A 55 1.82 5.04 -3.59
C GLU A 55 1.66 4.67 -2.11
N PHE A 56 1.74 3.38 -1.76
CA PHE A 56 1.70 2.94 -0.36
C PHE A 56 2.87 3.49 0.47
N GLU A 57 4.09 3.45 -0.07
CA GLU A 57 5.28 3.97 0.60
C GLU A 57 5.19 5.48 0.85
N SER A 58 4.73 6.25 -0.16
CA SER A 58 4.52 7.69 -0.03
C SER A 58 3.50 8.01 1.04
N TRP A 59 2.35 7.33 1.03
CA TRP A 59 1.30 7.57 2.01
C TRP A 59 1.76 7.28 3.44
N LEU A 60 2.47 6.17 3.66
CA LEU A 60 3.03 5.82 4.99
C LEU A 60 4.08 6.82 5.48
N ALA A 61 4.84 7.44 4.57
CA ALA A 61 5.83 8.46 4.92
C ALA A 61 5.18 9.79 5.32
N GLU A 62 4.08 10.17 4.68
CA GLU A 62 3.31 11.39 4.98
C GLU A 62 2.46 11.25 6.25
N HIS A 63 2.05 10.02 6.57
CA HIS A 63 1.23 9.70 7.74
C HIS A 63 2.05 8.78 8.65
N PRO A 64 3.05 9.25 9.40
CA PRO A 64 3.78 8.41 10.34
C PRO A 64 2.82 7.89 11.41
N ALA A 65 3.04 6.65 11.88
CA ALA A 65 2.31 6.17 13.04
C ALA A 65 2.56 7.15 14.19
N LEU A 66 1.50 7.54 14.91
CA LEU A 66 1.66 8.32 16.13
C LEU A 66 2.60 7.53 17.05
N SER A 67 3.80 8.08 17.28
CA SER A 67 4.74 7.53 18.25
C SER A 67 4.01 7.46 19.59
N SER A 68 3.72 6.24 20.06
CA SER A 68 3.27 6.02 21.43
C SER A 68 4.47 6.14 22.37
N ASP A 69 5.11 7.30 22.41
CA ASP A 69 6.01 7.68 23.49
C ASP A 69 5.22 8.60 24.43
N ALA A 70 4.60 7.97 25.44
CA ALA A 70 4.04 8.60 26.62
C ALA A 70 4.67 7.94 27.86
#